data_AF-A0A838R7X5-F1
#
_entry.id   AF-A0A838R7X5-F1
#
_cell.length_a   1.000
_cell.length_b   1.000
_cell.length_c   1.000
_cell.angle_alpha   90.00
_cell.angle_beta   90.00
_cell.angle_gamma   90.00
#
_symmetry.space_group_name_H-M   'P 1'
#
loop_
_entity.id
_entity.type
_entity.pdbx_description
1 polymer ?
#
loop_
_entity_poly.entity_id
_entity_poly.type
_entity_poly.pdbx_seq_one_letter_code
_entity_poly.pdbx_strand_id
1 'polypeptide(L)'
;MISSPIRSPTAAVLGRIGLPEPVSALAARRWDVVVVGAGHNGLACAAYLARAGRRVLVLEARQQVGGACTLEEPWPGVRMSPCAYVCGLLHPLVIRELDLPGHGFRWTPATGGLFVPFEDGSSIQLWNDDERCEVEIRRFAPHDLHGWRAMQAVKRRVRDALRPEGEGDIWIGPSPSREEIEHRLSGDPEACGLLFEWSMVELVERYLSDERMQLAYLGQGVIGTNASPHHPGTASIYYHHASGRMEGQAGTWGYVEGGMGMVSFILCDVAKEAGAVVAAGAPVARIVPGEGVELVSGERIQAAQVVSNADPQVTLALLDGQADEAWEARVREIPIEGVTVKVNMTLSELPNFTARPGTREPHHTGQVNTPLTKDEWRGHHQMANVGELPPRVWAELYLQTVFD
;
A
#
# COMPACT_ATOMS: atom_id res chain seq x y z
N MET A 1 11.48 9.39 26.89
CA MET A 1 10.31 10.30 26.90
C MET A 1 9.08 9.44 27.07
N ILE A 2 8.29 9.65 28.12
CA ILE A 2 7.05 8.88 28.35
C ILE A 2 6.08 9.28 27.23
N SER A 3 5.79 8.32 26.34
CA SER A 3 4.84 8.44 25.24
C SER A 3 3.53 9.04 25.77
N SER A 4 3.15 10.22 25.26
CA SER A 4 1.81 10.75 25.49
C SER A 4 0.81 9.75 24.89
N PRO A 5 -0.21 9.30 25.63
CA PRO A 5 -1.11 8.24 25.17
C PRO A 5 -1.78 8.63 23.85
N ILE A 6 -1.93 7.65 22.96
CA ILE A 6 -2.62 7.79 21.68
C ILE A 6 -4.02 8.39 21.94
N ARG A 7 -4.27 9.60 21.43
CA ARG A 7 -5.53 10.34 21.61
C ARG A 7 -6.50 10.05 20.46
N SER A 8 -6.79 8.79 20.18
CA SER A 8 -7.76 8.41 19.15
C SER A 8 -8.93 7.65 19.78
N PRO A 9 -10.11 8.29 19.94
CA PRO A 9 -11.33 7.60 20.38
C PRO A 9 -11.70 6.43 19.47
N THR A 10 -11.46 6.57 18.16
CA THR A 10 -11.70 5.49 17.20
C THR A 10 -10.74 4.32 17.42
N ALA A 11 -9.46 4.56 17.71
CA ALA A 11 -8.50 3.50 18.03
C ALA A 11 -8.81 2.77 19.34
N ALA A 12 -9.34 3.48 20.35
CA ALA A 12 -9.72 2.88 21.64
C ALA A 12 -10.77 1.76 21.50
N VAL A 13 -11.59 1.81 20.46
CA VAL A 13 -12.61 0.81 20.13
C VAL A 13 -12.22 -0.04 18.91
N LEU A 14 -10.96 -0.01 18.50
CA LEU A 14 -10.44 -0.71 17.30
C LEU A 14 -11.26 -0.41 16.05
N GLY A 15 -11.72 0.83 15.86
CA GLY A 15 -12.54 1.23 14.72
C GLY A 15 -14.00 0.80 14.76
N ARG A 16 -14.45 0.08 15.81
CA ARG A 16 -15.85 -0.35 16.00
C ARG A 16 -16.71 0.77 16.56
N ILE A 17 -17.08 1.71 15.69
CA ILE A 17 -17.78 2.94 16.09
C ILE A 17 -19.30 2.85 16.01
N GLY A 18 -19.85 1.86 15.29
CA GLY A 18 -21.29 1.68 15.11
C GLY A 18 -22.01 2.89 14.49
N LEU A 19 -23.31 3.00 14.77
CA LEU A 19 -24.15 4.12 14.34
C LEU A 19 -24.06 5.28 15.37
N PRO A 20 -23.82 6.53 14.93
CA PRO A 20 -23.79 7.69 15.82
C PRO A 20 -25.20 8.13 16.25
N GLU A 21 -26.21 7.85 15.43
CA GLU A 21 -27.63 8.12 15.65
C GLU A 21 -28.46 7.10 14.84
N PRO A 22 -29.76 6.90 15.13
CA PRO A 22 -30.60 6.01 14.35
C PRO A 22 -30.59 6.35 12.86
N VAL A 23 -30.63 5.32 12.00
CA VAL A 23 -30.65 5.50 10.52
C VAL A 23 -31.77 6.43 10.06
N SER A 24 -32.93 6.38 10.70
CA SER A 24 -34.06 7.27 10.42
C SER A 24 -33.73 8.75 10.63
N ALA A 25 -32.87 9.09 11.60
CA ALA A 25 -32.41 10.44 11.84
C ALA A 25 -31.37 10.88 10.79
N LEU A 26 -30.45 9.98 10.39
CA LEU A 26 -29.53 10.22 9.28
C LEU A 26 -30.29 10.46 7.96
N ALA A 27 -31.36 9.71 7.72
CA ALA A 27 -32.22 9.81 6.54
C ALA A 27 -33.08 11.08 6.51
N ALA A 28 -33.46 11.60 7.68
CA ALA A 28 -34.22 12.84 7.79
C ALA A 28 -33.38 14.10 7.47
N ARG A 29 -32.05 13.98 7.40
CA ARG A 29 -31.12 15.07 7.11
C ARG A 29 -30.82 15.13 5.62
N ARG A 30 -30.70 16.34 5.09
CA ARG A 30 -30.15 16.58 3.74
C ARG A 30 -28.64 16.70 3.82
N TRP A 31 -27.93 15.84 3.11
CA TRP A 31 -26.47 15.85 3.02
C TRP A 31 -26.01 16.57 1.76
N ASP A 32 -24.82 17.16 1.82
CA ASP A 32 -24.19 17.70 0.62
C ASP A 32 -23.43 16.58 -0.10
N VAL A 33 -22.73 15.73 0.66
CA VAL A 33 -22.00 14.58 0.14
C VAL A 33 -22.23 13.34 1.01
N VAL A 34 -22.47 12.20 0.36
CA VAL A 34 -22.36 10.87 0.98
C VAL A 34 -21.10 10.18 0.46
N VAL A 35 -20.29 9.64 1.37
CA VAL A 35 -19.13 8.79 1.05
C VAL A 35 -19.48 7.33 1.35
N VAL A 36 -19.38 6.46 0.35
CA VAL A 36 -19.66 5.02 0.49
C VAL A 36 -18.36 4.28 0.78
N GLY A 37 -18.22 3.76 2.00
CA GLY A 37 -17.05 3.03 2.50
C GLY A 37 -16.11 3.89 3.36
N ALA A 38 -15.85 3.45 4.60
CA ALA A 38 -14.96 4.14 5.54
C ALA A 38 -13.54 3.55 5.52
N GLY A 39 -12.97 3.37 4.33
CA GLY A 39 -11.52 3.14 4.18
C GLY A 39 -10.72 4.42 4.38
N HIS A 40 -9.40 4.32 4.54
CA HIS A 40 -8.51 5.48 4.72
C HIS A 40 -8.72 6.59 3.66
N ASN A 41 -8.89 6.23 2.38
CA ASN A 41 -9.15 7.20 1.31
C ASN A 41 -10.51 7.90 1.46
N GLY A 42 -11.57 7.14 1.76
CA GLY A 42 -12.91 7.70 2.00
C GLY A 42 -12.95 8.61 3.22
N LEU A 43 -12.22 8.25 4.29
CA LEU A 43 -12.11 9.05 5.52
C LEU A 43 -11.30 10.33 5.29
N ALA A 44 -10.20 10.27 4.54
CA ALA A 44 -9.46 11.46 4.13
C ALA A 44 -10.33 12.40 3.27
N CYS A 45 -11.04 11.86 2.28
CA CYS A 45 -11.99 12.61 1.46
C CYS A 45 -13.06 13.31 2.33
N ALA A 46 -13.65 12.58 3.27
CA ALA A 46 -14.64 13.11 4.19
C ALA A 46 -14.08 14.25 5.06
N ALA A 47 -12.85 14.12 5.57
CA ALA A 47 -12.18 15.17 6.33
C ALA A 47 -12.00 16.45 5.51
N TYR A 48 -11.50 16.35 4.27
CA TYR A 48 -11.33 17.52 3.40
C TYR A 48 -12.66 18.19 3.03
N LEU A 49 -13.68 17.40 2.67
CA LEU A 49 -15.01 17.92 2.34
C LEU A 49 -15.67 18.61 3.54
N ALA A 50 -15.55 18.02 4.74
CA ALA A 50 -16.09 18.60 5.96
C ALA A 50 -15.36 19.90 6.36
N ARG A 51 -14.03 19.95 6.24
CA ARG A 51 -13.24 21.19 6.42
C ARG A 51 -13.62 22.30 5.44
N ALA A 52 -14.06 21.92 4.24
CA ALA A 52 -14.62 22.85 3.26
C ALA A 52 -16.07 23.28 3.57
N GLY A 53 -16.61 22.92 4.74
CA GLY A 53 -17.93 23.31 5.21
C GLY A 53 -19.09 22.48 4.63
N ARG A 54 -18.80 21.32 4.01
CA ARG A 54 -19.85 20.43 3.50
C ARG A 54 -20.44 19.57 4.61
N ARG A 55 -21.74 19.30 4.55
CA ARG A 55 -22.39 18.28 5.38
C ARG A 55 -22.11 16.92 4.77
N VAL A 56 -21.19 16.19 5.38
CA VAL A 56 -20.71 14.89 4.90
C VAL A 56 -21.22 13.77 5.78
N LEU A 57 -21.75 12.71 5.16
CA LEU A 57 -22.04 11.43 5.81
C LEU A 57 -21.20 10.33 5.18
N VAL A 58 -20.45 9.59 5.99
CA VAL A 58 -19.72 8.40 5.58
C VAL A 58 -20.50 7.16 6.03
N LEU A 59 -20.75 6.24 5.11
CA LEU A 59 -21.50 5.00 5.35
C LEU A 59 -20.57 3.81 5.17
N GLU A 60 -20.35 3.04 6.22
CA GLU A 60 -19.54 1.82 6.21
C GLU A 60 -20.42 0.58 6.41
N ALA A 61 -20.24 -0.41 5.53
CA ALA A 61 -21.01 -1.64 5.56
C ALA A 61 -20.73 -2.48 6.81
N ARG A 62 -19.46 -2.58 7.23
CA ARG A 62 -19.07 -3.35 8.41
C ARG A 62 -19.28 -2.54 9.69
N GLN A 63 -19.23 -3.22 10.83
CA GLN A 63 -19.23 -2.55 12.15
C GLN A 63 -17.92 -1.79 12.44
N GLN A 64 -16.88 -2.00 11.63
CA GLN A 64 -15.52 -1.50 11.83
C GLN A 64 -15.05 -0.70 10.61
N VAL A 65 -14.51 0.49 10.85
CA VAL A 65 -13.90 1.32 9.80
C VAL A 65 -12.47 0.86 9.45
N GLY A 66 -11.94 1.32 8.32
CA GLY A 66 -10.53 1.21 7.94
C GLY A 66 -10.25 0.41 6.67
N GLY A 67 -11.20 -0.39 6.18
CA GLY A 67 -10.99 -1.20 4.98
C GLY A 67 -9.80 -2.15 5.14
N ALA A 68 -8.88 -2.14 4.17
CA ALA A 68 -7.60 -2.84 4.20
C ALA A 68 -6.59 -2.28 5.22
N CYS A 69 -6.84 -1.08 5.74
CA CYS A 69 -6.00 -0.39 6.71
C CYS A 69 -6.71 -0.38 8.07
N THR A 70 -6.79 -1.57 8.68
CA THR A 70 -7.49 -1.83 9.96
C THR A 70 -6.59 -2.61 10.92
N LEU A 71 -7.09 -2.88 12.13
CA LEU A 71 -6.47 -3.77 13.11
C LEU A 71 -7.41 -4.91 13.48
N GLU A 72 -6.82 -6.06 13.75
CA GLU A 72 -7.47 -7.23 14.33
C GLU A 72 -6.69 -7.73 15.54
N GLU A 73 -7.37 -8.46 16.44
CA GLU A 73 -6.76 -9.13 17.58
C GLU A 73 -7.09 -10.64 17.51
N PRO A 74 -6.46 -11.37 16.58
CA PRO A 74 -6.72 -12.81 16.39
C PRO A 74 -6.20 -13.68 17.55
N TRP A 75 -5.22 -13.20 18.32
CA TRP A 75 -4.72 -13.84 19.53
C TRP A 75 -4.87 -12.88 20.72
N PRO A 76 -5.19 -13.38 21.93
CA PRO A 76 -5.40 -12.52 23.10
C PRO A 76 -4.21 -11.59 23.36
N GLY A 77 -4.46 -10.28 23.35
CA GLY A 77 -3.45 -9.26 23.59
C GLY A 77 -2.50 -8.98 22.42
N VAL A 78 -2.65 -9.67 21.28
CA VAL A 78 -1.81 -9.45 20.09
C VAL A 78 -2.63 -8.81 18.99
N ARG A 79 -2.39 -7.53 18.78
CA ARG A 79 -2.99 -6.77 17.68
C ARG A 79 -2.10 -6.88 16.45
N MET A 80 -2.72 -7.02 15.28
CA MET A 80 -2.01 -7.04 14.02
C MET A 80 -2.80 -6.36 12.90
N SER A 81 -2.09 -5.95 11.85
CA SER A 81 -2.72 -5.36 10.67
C SER A 81 -2.95 -6.46 9.62
N PRO A 82 -4.21 -6.87 9.37
CA PRO A 82 -4.49 -8.10 8.62
C PRO A 82 -4.17 -7.96 7.14
N CYS A 83 -4.31 -6.78 6.54
CA CYS A 83 -4.03 -6.54 5.13
C CYS A 83 -2.82 -5.60 4.96
N ALA A 84 -2.97 -4.28 5.03
CA ALA A 84 -1.84 -3.34 4.97
C ALA A 84 -0.97 -3.43 6.24
N TYR A 85 0.35 -3.51 6.11
CA TYR A 85 1.26 -3.74 7.26
C TYR A 85 2.51 -2.83 7.28
N VAL A 86 2.70 -2.00 6.24
CA VAL A 86 3.72 -0.94 6.15
C VAL A 86 3.10 0.32 5.56
N CYS A 87 3.68 1.48 5.89
CA CYS A 87 3.30 2.78 5.36
C CYS A 87 4.49 3.39 4.62
N GLY A 88 4.33 3.65 3.32
CA GLY A 88 5.33 4.37 2.52
C GLY A 88 4.71 5.37 1.55
N LEU A 89 3.52 5.07 1.04
CA LEU A 89 2.84 5.85 0.00
C LEU A 89 1.77 6.81 0.53
N LEU A 90 1.60 6.92 1.86
CA LEU A 90 0.76 7.96 2.44
C LEU A 90 1.43 9.32 2.15
N HIS A 91 0.75 10.14 1.33
CA HIS A 91 1.37 11.34 0.79
C HIS A 91 1.65 12.38 1.89
N PRO A 92 2.86 12.99 1.93
CA PRO A 92 3.22 14.00 2.94
C PRO A 92 2.25 15.18 3.04
N LEU A 93 1.63 15.57 1.91
CA LEU A 93 0.58 16.58 1.85
C LEU A 93 -0.58 16.25 2.79
N VAL A 94 -1.08 15.02 2.74
CA VAL A 94 -2.21 14.57 3.57
C VAL A 94 -1.81 14.54 5.04
N ILE A 95 -0.61 14.04 5.35
CA ILE A 95 -0.06 14.00 6.71
C ILE A 95 -0.02 15.41 7.31
N ARG A 96 0.48 16.38 6.54
CA ARG A 96 0.62 17.77 6.97
C ARG A 96 -0.73 18.48 7.09
N GLU A 97 -1.55 18.43 6.03
CA GLU A 97 -2.78 19.21 5.98
C GLU A 97 -3.81 18.74 7.00
N LEU A 98 -3.89 17.43 7.24
CA LEU A 98 -4.80 16.85 8.23
C LEU A 98 -4.16 16.71 9.63
N ASP A 99 -2.96 17.27 9.83
CA ASP A 99 -2.20 17.25 11.09
C ASP A 99 -2.18 15.88 11.77
N LEU A 100 -1.85 14.84 11.00
CA LEU A 100 -1.82 13.46 11.48
C LEU A 100 -0.93 13.32 12.74
N PRO A 101 0.27 13.94 12.83
CA PRO A 101 1.09 13.91 14.04
C PRO A 101 0.41 14.54 15.26
N GLY A 102 -0.33 15.64 15.10
CA GLY A 102 -1.14 16.25 16.16
C GLY A 102 -2.21 15.30 16.72
N HIS A 103 -2.69 14.37 15.91
CA HIS A 103 -3.65 13.33 16.30
C HIS A 103 -2.99 12.01 16.74
N GLY A 104 -1.66 12.00 16.91
CA GLY A 104 -0.92 10.86 17.43
C GLY A 104 -0.41 9.89 16.37
N PHE A 105 -0.39 10.28 15.08
CA PHE A 105 0.31 9.51 14.06
C PHE A 105 1.81 9.51 14.36
N ARG A 106 2.35 8.32 14.57
CA ARG A 106 3.78 8.07 14.79
C ARG A 106 4.18 6.86 13.97
N TRP A 107 5.43 6.84 13.53
CA TRP A 107 5.94 5.77 12.72
C TRP A 107 7.45 5.59 12.93
N THR A 108 7.94 4.42 12.55
CA THR A 108 9.35 4.05 12.63
C THR A 108 9.82 3.59 11.24
N PRO A 109 10.92 4.13 10.70
CA PRO A 109 11.44 3.71 9.40
C PRO A 109 11.88 2.24 9.40
N ALA A 110 11.56 1.53 8.31
CA ALA A 110 11.99 0.16 8.08
C ALA A 110 13.45 0.15 7.59
N THR A 111 14.41 0.15 8.52
CA THR A 111 15.83 0.45 8.21
C THR A 111 16.66 -0.75 7.77
N GLY A 112 16.18 -1.99 7.94
CA GLY A 112 16.95 -3.18 7.57
C GLY A 112 17.14 -3.36 6.06
N GLY A 113 16.28 -2.76 5.23
CA GLY A 113 16.29 -3.01 3.79
C GLY A 113 15.89 -4.45 3.44
N LEU A 114 16.37 -4.96 2.31
CA LEU A 114 16.04 -6.30 1.80
C LEU A 114 17.10 -7.33 2.17
N PHE A 115 16.70 -8.37 2.90
CA PHE A 115 17.52 -9.55 3.21
C PHE A 115 17.09 -10.74 2.34
N VAL A 116 18.04 -11.42 1.72
CA VAL A 116 17.78 -12.64 0.95
C VAL A 116 18.75 -13.73 1.42
N PRO A 117 18.26 -14.75 2.15
CA PRO A 117 19.02 -15.96 2.44
C PRO A 117 18.95 -16.93 1.25
N PHE A 118 20.08 -17.50 0.85
CA PHE A 118 20.17 -18.50 -0.21
C PHE A 118 20.34 -19.90 0.36
N GLU A 119 19.92 -20.90 -0.42
CA GLU A 119 19.96 -22.32 -0.02
C GLU A 119 21.39 -22.88 0.09
N ASP A 120 22.38 -22.22 -0.55
CA ASP A 120 23.80 -22.55 -0.43
C ASP A 120 24.43 -22.06 0.89
N GLY A 121 23.63 -21.44 1.77
CA GLY A 121 24.06 -20.86 3.03
C GLY A 121 24.64 -19.44 2.91
N SER A 122 24.74 -18.88 1.70
CA SER A 122 25.09 -17.48 1.50
C SER A 122 23.89 -16.55 1.70
N SER A 123 24.13 -15.26 1.90
CA SER A 123 23.06 -14.27 2.05
C SER A 123 23.52 -12.88 1.65
N ILE A 124 22.56 -12.04 1.26
CA ILE A 124 22.79 -10.63 0.99
C ILE A 124 21.82 -9.74 1.76
N GLN A 125 22.31 -8.59 2.24
CA GLN A 125 21.51 -7.51 2.81
C GLN A 125 21.66 -6.22 1.99
N LEU A 126 20.59 -5.82 1.32
CA LEU A 126 20.48 -4.60 0.52
C LEU A 126 19.75 -3.53 1.35
N TRP A 127 20.53 -2.75 2.07
CA TRP A 127 20.08 -1.69 2.98
C TRP A 127 19.38 -0.52 2.25
N ASN A 128 18.71 0.34 3.03
CA ASN A 128 18.27 1.66 2.53
C ASN A 128 19.42 2.67 2.46
N ASP A 129 20.60 2.30 2.95
CA ASP A 129 21.83 3.09 2.92
C ASP A 129 22.75 2.57 1.80
N ASP A 130 23.09 3.46 0.86
CA ASP A 130 23.88 3.08 -0.31
C ASP A 130 25.30 2.65 0.10
N GLU A 131 25.96 3.33 1.05
CA GLU A 131 27.33 2.99 1.46
C GLU A 131 27.40 1.57 2.06
N ARG A 132 26.42 1.22 2.90
CA ARG A 132 26.30 -0.13 3.47
C ARG A 132 25.98 -1.16 2.40
N CYS A 133 25.15 -0.84 1.41
CA CYS A 133 24.93 -1.71 0.25
C CYS A 133 26.23 -1.97 -0.49
N GLU A 134 27.03 -0.94 -0.75
CA GLU A 134 28.29 -1.11 -1.48
C GLU A 134 29.29 -1.98 -0.71
N VAL A 135 29.37 -1.84 0.62
CA VAL A 135 30.19 -2.71 1.47
C VAL A 135 29.72 -4.16 1.37
N GLU A 136 28.41 -4.41 1.46
CA GLU A 136 27.84 -5.75 1.32
C GLU A 136 28.11 -6.34 -0.06
N ILE A 137 27.89 -5.57 -1.13
CA ILE A 137 28.06 -6.03 -2.52
C ILE A 137 29.53 -6.30 -2.83
N ARG A 138 30.48 -5.47 -2.36
CA ARG A 138 31.92 -5.75 -2.51
C ARG A 138 32.32 -7.08 -1.89
N ARG A 139 31.69 -7.46 -0.78
CA ARG A 139 31.92 -8.75 -0.11
C ARG A 139 31.26 -9.90 -0.87
N PHE A 140 30.03 -9.71 -1.36
CA PHE A 140 29.19 -10.77 -1.90
C PHE A 140 29.38 -11.03 -3.40
N ALA A 141 29.38 -9.96 -4.21
CA ALA A 141 29.45 -9.96 -5.67
C ALA A 141 30.20 -8.71 -6.17
N PRO A 142 31.53 -8.61 -5.99
CA PRO A 142 32.29 -7.38 -6.24
C PRO A 142 32.19 -6.86 -7.68
N HIS A 143 32.02 -7.76 -8.66
CA HIS A 143 31.89 -7.40 -10.07
C HIS A 143 30.59 -6.65 -10.39
N ASP A 144 29.55 -6.78 -9.56
CA ASP A 144 28.25 -6.15 -9.76
C ASP A 144 28.14 -4.75 -9.16
N LEU A 145 29.14 -4.28 -8.39
CA LEU A 145 29.06 -2.98 -7.72
C LEU A 145 28.78 -1.82 -8.69
N HIS A 146 29.47 -1.78 -9.84
CA HIS A 146 29.28 -0.73 -10.82
C HIS A 146 27.88 -0.78 -11.44
N GLY A 147 27.44 -1.98 -11.82
CA GLY A 147 26.15 -2.18 -12.44
C GLY A 147 24.99 -1.91 -11.47
N TRP A 148 25.11 -2.35 -10.22
CA TRP A 148 24.18 -2.00 -9.14
C TRP A 148 24.03 -0.48 -8.98
N ARG A 149 25.14 0.27 -8.94
CA ARG A 149 25.08 1.75 -8.89
C ARG A 149 24.32 2.34 -10.08
N ALA A 150 24.55 1.81 -11.29
CA ALA A 150 23.86 2.26 -12.49
C ALA A 150 22.35 1.96 -12.44
N MET A 151 21.96 0.75 -12.01
CA MET A 151 20.56 0.37 -11.81
C MET A 151 19.85 1.31 -10.81
N GLN A 152 20.49 1.57 -9.67
CA GLN A 152 19.95 2.49 -8.65
C GLN A 152 19.87 3.93 -9.17
N ALA A 153 20.83 4.36 -10.00
CA ALA A 153 20.81 5.68 -10.61
C ALA A 153 19.60 5.86 -11.54
N VAL A 154 19.27 4.88 -12.38
CA VAL A 154 18.07 4.93 -13.25
C VAL A 154 16.81 5.10 -12.40
N LYS A 155 16.65 4.27 -11.36
CA LYS A 155 15.50 4.35 -10.44
C LYS A 155 15.38 5.73 -9.76
N ARG A 156 16.51 6.32 -9.33
CA ARG A 156 16.54 7.67 -8.74
C ARG A 156 16.15 8.75 -9.75
N ARG A 157 16.67 8.70 -10.99
CA ARG A 157 16.30 9.66 -12.04
C ARG A 157 14.80 9.64 -12.29
N VAL A 158 14.19 8.46 -12.39
CA VAL A 158 12.73 8.32 -12.55
C VAL A 158 11.98 8.91 -11.37
N ARG A 159 12.35 8.57 -10.14
CA ARG A 159 11.73 9.11 -8.92
C ARG A 159 11.84 10.62 -8.84
N ASP A 160 13.02 11.18 -9.09
CA ASP A 160 13.25 12.62 -8.94
C ASP A 160 12.53 13.42 -10.04
N ALA A 161 12.40 12.83 -11.24
CA ALA A 161 11.62 13.44 -12.32
C ALA A 161 10.11 13.41 -12.05
N LEU A 162 9.55 12.27 -11.58
CA LEU A 162 8.11 12.09 -11.46
C LEU A 162 7.55 12.50 -10.10
N ARG A 163 8.26 12.20 -9.03
CA ARG A 163 7.84 12.46 -7.65
C ARG A 163 8.73 13.50 -6.98
N PRO A 164 9.10 14.66 -7.60
CA PRO A 164 9.94 15.65 -6.92
C PRO A 164 9.25 16.17 -5.66
N GLU A 165 10.03 16.74 -4.73
CA GLU A 165 9.45 17.43 -3.58
C GLU A 165 8.67 18.68 -4.03
N GLY A 166 7.50 18.92 -3.42
CA GLY A 166 6.67 20.09 -3.69
C GLY A 166 5.58 19.86 -4.74
N GLU A 167 5.12 20.94 -5.36
CA GLU A 167 3.96 20.95 -6.28
C GLU A 167 4.21 20.24 -7.61
N GLY A 168 5.48 19.94 -7.92
CA GLY A 168 5.82 19.19 -9.11
C GLY A 168 5.42 17.72 -9.05
N ASP A 169 5.13 17.15 -7.88
CA ASP A 169 4.78 15.74 -7.74
C ASP A 169 3.60 15.33 -8.66
N ILE A 170 3.81 14.38 -9.58
CA ILE A 170 2.75 13.93 -10.51
C ILE A 170 1.55 13.27 -9.81
N TRP A 171 1.66 12.94 -8.52
CA TRP A 171 0.53 12.42 -7.73
C TRP A 171 -0.38 13.53 -7.20
N ILE A 172 -0.02 14.80 -7.41
CA ILE A 172 -0.85 15.95 -7.10
C ILE A 172 -1.53 16.41 -8.39
N GLY A 173 -2.86 16.33 -8.42
CA GLY A 173 -3.67 16.79 -9.55
C GLY A 173 -4.12 15.67 -10.49
N PRO A 174 -4.48 16.00 -11.74
CA PRO A 174 -4.91 15.02 -12.73
C PRO A 174 -3.82 14.01 -13.08
N SER A 175 -4.21 12.77 -13.39
CA SER A 175 -3.27 11.74 -13.86
C SER A 175 -2.61 12.19 -15.17
N PRO A 176 -1.26 12.16 -15.26
CA PRO A 176 -0.56 12.52 -16.49
C PRO A 176 -0.73 11.44 -17.56
N SER A 177 -0.71 11.87 -18.81
CA SER A 177 -0.58 11.00 -19.98
C SER A 177 0.83 10.42 -20.10
N ARG A 178 0.98 9.38 -20.92
CA ARG A 178 2.29 8.78 -21.22
C ARG A 178 3.26 9.81 -21.83
N GLU A 179 2.79 10.62 -22.78
CA GLU A 179 3.62 11.64 -23.44
C GLU A 179 4.15 12.68 -22.46
N GLU A 180 3.33 13.09 -21.48
CA GLU A 180 3.76 14.01 -20.42
C GLU A 180 4.82 13.38 -19.51
N ILE A 181 4.68 12.08 -19.17
CA ILE A 181 5.69 11.34 -18.41
C ILE A 181 7.00 11.26 -19.19
N GLU A 182 6.96 10.86 -20.47
CA GLU A 182 8.14 10.74 -21.33
C GLU A 182 8.86 12.08 -21.52
N HIS A 183 8.10 13.17 -21.71
CA HIS A 183 8.64 14.53 -21.77
C HIS A 183 9.35 14.89 -20.47
N ARG A 184 8.76 14.58 -19.33
CA ARG A 184 9.31 14.86 -18.00
C ARG A 184 10.58 14.06 -17.70
N LEU A 185 10.70 12.87 -18.27
CA LEU A 185 11.91 12.05 -18.27
C LEU A 185 12.95 12.51 -19.30
N SER A 186 12.69 13.59 -20.05
CA SER A 186 13.55 14.07 -21.13
C SER A 186 13.83 13.01 -22.20
N GLY A 187 12.91 12.05 -22.38
CA GLY A 187 13.11 10.91 -23.28
C GLY A 187 14.26 9.97 -22.89
N ASP A 188 14.68 9.93 -21.62
CA ASP A 188 15.70 8.98 -21.13
C ASP A 188 15.24 7.52 -21.44
N PRO A 189 15.93 6.81 -22.36
CA PRO A 189 15.49 5.49 -22.80
C PRO A 189 15.55 4.45 -21.69
N GLU A 190 16.45 4.62 -20.70
CA GLU A 190 16.50 3.71 -19.56
C GLU A 190 15.35 3.96 -18.59
N ALA A 191 15.02 5.23 -18.37
CA ALA A 191 13.90 5.62 -17.52
C ALA A 191 12.54 5.19 -18.11
N CYS A 192 12.33 5.44 -19.40
CA CYS A 192 11.13 4.99 -20.12
C CYS A 192 11.05 3.47 -20.17
N GLY A 193 12.19 2.81 -20.42
CA GLY A 193 12.28 1.36 -20.39
C GLY A 193 11.89 0.77 -19.03
N LEU A 194 12.41 1.32 -17.92
CA LEU A 194 12.04 0.90 -16.56
C LEU A 194 10.53 1.02 -16.30
N LEU A 195 9.89 2.10 -16.77
CA LEU A 195 8.49 2.37 -16.47
C LEU A 195 7.48 1.64 -17.35
N PHE A 196 7.79 1.46 -18.64
CA PHE A 196 6.78 1.06 -19.61
C PHE A 196 7.06 -0.26 -20.32
N GLU A 197 8.31 -0.73 -20.31
CA GLU A 197 8.72 -1.80 -21.22
C GLU A 197 9.31 -2.98 -20.49
N TRP A 198 10.36 -2.77 -19.69
CA TRP A 198 11.17 -3.86 -19.19
C TRP A 198 10.42 -4.71 -18.16
N SER A 199 10.63 -6.01 -18.29
CA SER A 199 10.41 -6.97 -17.23
C SER A 199 11.47 -6.80 -16.13
N MET A 200 11.16 -7.29 -14.93
CA MET A 200 12.12 -7.28 -13.83
C MET A 200 13.36 -8.13 -14.14
N VAL A 201 13.21 -9.21 -14.91
CA VAL A 201 14.33 -10.04 -15.41
C VAL A 201 15.25 -9.22 -16.32
N GLU A 202 14.70 -8.52 -17.31
CA GLU A 202 15.50 -7.69 -18.22
C GLU A 202 16.22 -6.55 -17.49
N LEU A 203 15.58 -5.96 -16.47
CA LEU A 203 16.23 -4.94 -15.64
C LEU A 203 17.46 -5.50 -14.95
N VAL A 204 17.33 -6.62 -14.22
CA VAL A 204 18.45 -7.15 -13.42
C VAL A 204 19.57 -7.70 -14.30
N GLU A 205 19.26 -8.34 -15.44
CA GLU A 205 20.27 -8.87 -16.37
C GLU A 205 21.06 -7.77 -17.09
N ARG A 206 20.46 -6.59 -17.27
CA ARG A 206 21.15 -5.45 -17.86
C ARG A 206 22.26 -4.89 -16.99
N TYR A 207 22.12 -4.98 -15.67
CA TYR A 207 23.01 -4.32 -14.72
C TYR A 207 23.79 -5.29 -13.82
N LEU A 208 23.34 -6.51 -13.61
CA LEU A 208 23.94 -7.45 -12.65
C LEU A 208 24.35 -8.72 -13.38
N SER A 209 25.46 -9.33 -12.96
CA SER A 209 26.01 -10.55 -13.56
C SER A 209 25.99 -11.73 -12.59
N ASP A 210 26.08 -11.51 -11.27
CA ASP A 210 25.94 -12.57 -10.28
C ASP A 210 24.47 -13.02 -10.23
N GLU A 211 24.23 -14.29 -10.48
CA GLU A 211 22.88 -14.84 -10.52
C GLU A 211 22.13 -14.59 -9.20
N ARG A 212 22.80 -14.72 -8.05
CA ARG A 212 22.17 -14.51 -6.73
C ARG A 212 21.76 -13.05 -6.53
N MET A 213 22.55 -12.10 -7.03
CA MET A 213 22.17 -10.68 -7.06
C MET A 213 20.91 -10.47 -7.90
N GLN A 214 20.83 -11.10 -9.07
CA GLN A 214 19.65 -11.02 -9.92
C GLN A 214 18.42 -11.62 -9.22
N LEU A 215 18.54 -12.83 -8.65
CA LEU A 215 17.45 -13.52 -7.95
C LEU A 215 16.92 -12.71 -6.76
N ALA A 216 17.80 -12.03 -6.01
CA ALA A 216 17.41 -11.22 -4.87
C ALA A 216 16.39 -10.12 -5.23
N TYR A 217 16.48 -9.57 -6.45
CA TYR A 217 15.63 -8.49 -6.91
C TYR A 217 14.34 -8.94 -7.61
N LEU A 218 14.24 -10.17 -8.11
CA LEU A 218 13.11 -10.60 -8.94
C LEU A 218 11.73 -10.38 -8.28
N GLY A 219 11.62 -10.69 -6.99
CA GLY A 219 10.37 -10.50 -6.24
C GLY A 219 9.90 -9.05 -6.18
N GLN A 220 10.81 -8.07 -6.27
CA GLN A 220 10.47 -6.65 -6.21
C GLN A 220 9.68 -6.16 -7.43
N GLY A 221 9.66 -6.94 -8.53
CA GLY A 221 8.88 -6.65 -9.72
C GLY A 221 7.44 -7.16 -9.68
N VAL A 222 7.06 -7.92 -8.65
CA VAL A 222 5.76 -8.62 -8.62
C VAL A 222 4.93 -8.41 -7.34
N ILE A 223 5.41 -7.57 -6.42
CA ILE A 223 4.64 -7.22 -5.20
C ILE A 223 3.31 -6.57 -5.60
N GLY A 224 2.20 -7.19 -5.20
CA GLY A 224 0.85 -6.67 -5.42
C GLY A 224 0.29 -6.86 -6.84
N THR A 225 0.89 -7.74 -7.67
CA THR A 225 0.42 -8.00 -9.05
C THR A 225 0.27 -9.50 -9.33
N ASN A 226 -0.69 -9.85 -10.21
CA ASN A 226 -0.77 -11.16 -10.85
C ASN A 226 0.12 -11.21 -12.09
N ALA A 227 1.44 -11.22 -11.87
CA ALA A 227 2.42 -11.28 -12.95
C ALA A 227 3.67 -12.08 -12.57
N SER A 228 4.34 -12.63 -13.58
CA SER A 228 5.68 -13.17 -13.48
C SER A 228 6.71 -12.04 -13.65
N PRO A 229 7.90 -12.07 -12.99
CA PRO A 229 8.96 -11.08 -13.23
C PRO A 229 9.51 -11.09 -14.66
N HIS A 230 9.10 -12.05 -15.50
CA HIS A 230 9.37 -12.11 -16.94
C HIS A 230 8.40 -11.28 -17.78
N HIS A 231 7.26 -10.86 -17.23
CA HIS A 231 6.29 -10.08 -18.00
C HIS A 231 6.77 -8.64 -18.20
N PRO A 232 6.57 -8.06 -19.40
CA PRO A 232 6.84 -6.65 -19.67
C PRO A 232 6.18 -5.73 -18.66
N GLY A 233 6.86 -4.62 -18.32
CA GLY A 233 6.39 -3.62 -17.38
C GLY A 233 6.53 -3.97 -15.89
N THR A 234 6.94 -5.19 -15.52
CA THR A 234 7.14 -5.55 -14.10
C THR A 234 8.28 -4.80 -13.43
N ALA A 235 9.24 -4.26 -14.19
CA ALA A 235 10.28 -3.38 -13.63
C ALA A 235 9.71 -2.07 -13.05
N SER A 236 8.54 -1.62 -13.52
CA SER A 236 7.87 -0.43 -13.01
C SER A 236 7.40 -0.60 -11.56
N ILE A 237 7.12 -1.83 -11.13
CA ILE A 237 6.74 -2.16 -9.75
C ILE A 237 7.92 -1.91 -8.80
N TYR A 238 9.15 -2.21 -9.24
CA TYR A 238 10.35 -1.88 -8.46
C TYR A 238 10.54 -0.37 -8.27
N TYR A 239 10.19 0.43 -9.30
CA TYR A 239 10.11 1.88 -9.18
C TYR A 239 8.98 2.33 -8.23
N HIS A 240 7.79 1.75 -8.35
CA HIS A 240 6.63 2.10 -7.52
C HIS A 240 6.98 2.01 -6.02
N HIS A 241 7.69 0.96 -5.61
CA HIS A 241 8.15 0.78 -4.24
C HIS A 241 9.26 1.77 -3.83
N ALA A 242 9.93 2.43 -4.76
CA ALA A 242 10.85 3.53 -4.47
C ALA A 242 10.17 4.92 -4.38
N SER A 243 8.84 4.99 -4.53
CA SER A 243 8.07 6.23 -4.51
C SER A 243 7.64 6.68 -3.11
N GLY A 244 8.03 5.96 -2.06
CA GLY A 244 7.78 6.38 -0.68
C GLY A 244 8.42 7.74 -0.36
N ARG A 245 7.75 8.57 0.43
CA ARG A 245 8.20 9.94 0.75
C ARG A 245 7.95 10.32 2.22
N MET A 246 7.87 9.33 3.11
CA MET A 246 7.59 9.56 4.53
C MET A 246 8.63 10.50 5.15
N GLU A 247 8.16 11.57 5.80
CA GLU A 247 8.98 12.67 6.35
C GLU A 247 10.01 13.27 5.38
N GLY A 248 9.67 13.33 4.09
CA GLY A 248 10.57 13.85 3.05
C GLY A 248 11.70 12.90 2.66
N GLN A 249 11.83 11.74 3.31
CA GLN A 249 12.82 10.73 2.97
C GLN A 249 12.37 9.92 1.75
N ALA A 250 13.08 10.12 0.64
CA ALA A 250 12.76 9.49 -0.63
C ALA A 250 13.00 7.98 -0.60
N GLY A 251 12.04 7.19 -1.10
CA GLY A 251 12.08 5.73 -1.12
C GLY A 251 11.84 5.05 0.22
N THR A 252 11.46 5.79 1.27
CA THR A 252 11.35 5.23 2.62
C THR A 252 9.96 4.66 2.91
N TRP A 253 9.95 3.49 3.52
CA TRP A 253 8.80 2.81 4.13
C TRP A 253 9.00 2.70 5.63
N GLY A 254 7.92 2.49 6.38
CA GLY A 254 8.02 2.20 7.80
C GLY A 254 6.75 1.63 8.41
N TYR A 255 6.81 1.45 9.73
CA TYR A 255 5.76 0.87 10.54
C TYR A 255 5.07 1.95 11.35
N VAL A 256 3.75 1.94 11.35
CA VAL A 256 2.95 2.88 12.15
C VAL A 256 2.89 2.34 13.59
N GLU A 257 3.18 3.20 14.58
CA GLU A 257 3.04 2.83 16.01
C GLU A 257 1.59 2.43 16.29
N GLY A 258 1.38 1.23 16.83
CA GLY A 258 0.04 0.65 17.02
C GLY A 258 -0.55 -0.05 15.78
N GLY A 259 0.19 -0.11 14.67
CA GLY A 259 -0.18 -0.79 13.43
C GLY A 259 -0.98 0.07 12.44
N MET A 260 -1.17 -0.44 11.23
CA MET A 260 -1.69 0.35 10.10
C MET A 260 -3.10 0.89 10.32
N GLY A 261 -3.96 0.19 11.08
CA GLY A 261 -5.31 0.70 11.36
C GLY A 261 -5.32 2.07 12.03
N MET A 262 -4.24 2.46 12.72
CA MET A 262 -4.10 3.81 13.26
C MET A 262 -4.23 4.91 12.21
N VAL A 263 -3.79 4.69 10.96
CA VAL A 263 -3.97 5.67 9.87
C VAL A 263 -5.44 5.93 9.63
N SER A 264 -6.24 4.88 9.45
CA SER A 264 -7.69 5.01 9.25
C SER A 264 -8.40 5.57 10.47
N PHE A 265 -8.00 5.16 11.68
CA PHE A 265 -8.66 5.60 12.91
C PHE A 265 -8.42 7.08 13.17
N ILE A 266 -7.20 7.56 12.94
CA ILE A 266 -6.88 8.98 13.01
C ILE A 266 -7.66 9.76 11.95
N LEU A 267 -7.68 9.30 10.69
CA LEU A 267 -8.47 9.95 9.64
C LEU A 267 -9.97 10.00 9.96
N CYS A 268 -10.50 8.98 10.66
CA CYS A 268 -11.87 8.98 11.15
C CYS A 268 -12.11 10.06 12.21
N ASP A 269 -11.19 10.20 13.17
CA ASP A 269 -11.28 11.22 14.20
C ASP A 269 -11.16 12.62 13.60
N VAL A 270 -10.18 12.86 12.71
CA VAL A 270 -10.03 14.12 11.96
C VAL A 270 -11.31 14.46 11.17
N ALA A 271 -11.92 13.47 10.49
CA ALA A 271 -13.15 13.70 9.75
C ALA A 271 -14.31 14.11 10.68
N LYS A 272 -14.45 13.45 11.83
CA LYS A 272 -15.47 13.78 12.84
C LYS A 272 -15.25 15.17 13.45
N GLU A 273 -14.01 15.51 13.78
CA GLU A 273 -13.64 16.83 14.29
C GLU A 273 -13.92 17.94 13.28
N ALA A 274 -13.73 17.66 11.99
CA ALA A 274 -14.10 18.56 10.89
C ALA A 274 -15.62 18.66 10.66
N GLY A 275 -16.44 17.84 11.32
CA GLY A 275 -17.90 17.88 11.23
C GLY A 275 -18.55 16.80 10.34
N ALA A 276 -17.78 15.84 9.81
CA ALA A 276 -18.36 14.69 9.13
C ALA A 276 -19.05 13.75 10.12
N VAL A 277 -20.15 13.14 9.68
CA VAL A 277 -20.78 12.04 10.43
C VAL A 277 -20.32 10.73 9.82
N VAL A 278 -19.86 9.79 10.66
CA VAL A 278 -19.39 8.47 10.22
C VAL A 278 -20.26 7.41 10.87
N ALA A 279 -20.96 6.63 10.04
CA ALA A 279 -21.87 5.57 10.47
C ALA A 279 -21.37 4.22 9.96
N ALA A 280 -21.06 3.32 10.89
CA ALA A 280 -20.68 1.94 10.62
C ALA A 280 -21.86 0.99 10.85
N GLY A 281 -21.89 -0.13 10.13
CA GLY A 281 -23.00 -1.07 10.11
C GLY A 281 -24.19 -0.59 9.27
N ALA A 282 -23.95 0.31 8.31
CA ALA A 282 -24.96 0.90 7.43
C ALA A 282 -24.63 0.57 5.96
N PRO A 283 -24.80 -0.69 5.53
CA PRO A 283 -24.50 -1.09 4.16
C PRO A 283 -25.42 -0.40 3.16
N VAL A 284 -24.81 0.24 2.16
CA VAL A 284 -25.49 0.80 0.99
C VAL A 284 -25.90 -0.35 0.07
N ALA A 285 -27.18 -0.39 -0.31
CA ALA A 285 -27.72 -1.34 -1.27
C ALA A 285 -27.64 -0.80 -2.70
N ARG A 286 -27.82 0.51 -2.87
CA ARG A 286 -27.85 1.15 -4.19
C ARG A 286 -27.43 2.61 -4.13
N ILE A 287 -26.70 3.05 -5.15
CA ILE A 287 -26.43 4.46 -5.43
C ILE A 287 -27.46 4.92 -6.46
N VAL A 288 -28.15 6.03 -6.17
CA VAL A 288 -29.15 6.63 -7.07
C VAL A 288 -28.58 7.95 -7.57
N PRO A 289 -28.02 8.01 -8.80
CA PRO A 289 -27.36 9.20 -9.32
C PRO A 289 -28.25 10.44 -9.25
N GLY A 290 -27.70 11.53 -8.70
CA GLY A 290 -28.42 12.80 -8.52
C GLY A 290 -29.35 12.87 -7.31
N GLU A 291 -29.60 11.76 -6.61
CA GLU A 291 -30.52 11.72 -5.46
C GLU A 291 -29.83 11.35 -4.13
N GLY A 292 -28.90 10.38 -4.16
CA GLY A 292 -28.21 9.90 -2.96
C GLY A 292 -28.03 8.38 -2.96
N VAL A 293 -28.32 7.74 -1.83
CA VAL A 293 -28.17 6.28 -1.66
C VAL A 293 -29.36 5.65 -0.95
N GLU A 294 -29.57 4.37 -1.21
CA GLU A 294 -30.50 3.51 -0.48
C GLU A 294 -29.72 2.50 0.35
N LEU A 295 -30.08 2.34 1.62
CA LEU A 295 -29.47 1.36 2.51
C LEU A 295 -30.16 0.00 2.35
N VAL A 296 -29.46 -1.08 2.73
CA VAL A 296 -30.05 -2.44 2.76
C VAL A 296 -31.25 -2.52 3.70
N SER A 297 -31.29 -1.68 4.73
CA SER A 297 -32.43 -1.56 5.65
C SER A 297 -33.66 -0.90 5.03
N GLY A 298 -33.52 -0.29 3.85
CA GLY A 298 -34.61 0.30 3.05
C GLY A 298 -34.71 1.82 3.15
N GLU A 299 -34.04 2.46 4.10
CA GLU A 299 -34.01 3.93 4.21
C GLU A 299 -33.25 4.57 3.05
N ARG A 300 -33.75 5.74 2.63
CA ARG A 300 -33.14 6.59 1.61
C ARG A 300 -32.38 7.72 2.28
N ILE A 301 -31.11 7.88 1.94
CA ILE A 301 -30.26 9.00 2.36
C ILE A 301 -30.12 9.94 1.17
N GLN A 302 -30.62 11.17 1.32
CA GLN A 302 -30.52 12.19 0.27
C GLN A 302 -29.18 12.92 0.31
N ALA A 303 -28.52 13.01 -0.85
CA ALA A 303 -27.27 13.75 -1.01
C ALA A 303 -27.15 14.34 -2.42
N ALA A 304 -26.59 15.54 -2.52
CA ALA A 304 -26.35 16.16 -3.83
C ALA A 304 -25.22 15.44 -4.61
N GLN A 305 -24.27 14.84 -3.90
CA GLN A 305 -23.16 14.09 -4.48
C GLN A 305 -22.91 12.80 -3.70
N VAL A 306 -22.48 11.77 -4.41
CA VAL A 306 -22.03 10.50 -3.84
C VAL A 306 -20.59 10.26 -4.27
N VAL A 307 -19.71 9.99 -3.32
CA VAL A 307 -18.34 9.55 -3.56
C VAL A 307 -18.24 8.09 -3.16
N SER A 308 -18.02 7.19 -4.12
CA SER A 308 -17.78 5.79 -3.81
C SER A 308 -16.30 5.57 -3.53
N ASN A 309 -15.99 5.12 -2.32
CA ASN A 309 -14.69 4.61 -1.92
C ASN A 309 -14.65 3.06 -1.93
N ALA A 310 -15.74 2.43 -2.38
CA ALA A 310 -15.76 0.99 -2.61
C ALA A 310 -14.91 0.62 -3.84
N ASP A 311 -14.57 -0.66 -3.94
CA ASP A 311 -13.98 -1.24 -5.14
C ASP A 311 -14.80 -0.87 -6.41
N PRO A 312 -14.16 -0.66 -7.58
CA PRO A 312 -14.89 -0.28 -8.79
C PRO A 312 -15.98 -1.26 -9.23
N GLN A 313 -15.78 -2.58 -9.09
CA GLN A 313 -16.81 -3.58 -9.41
C GLN A 313 -17.97 -3.51 -8.41
N VAL A 314 -17.66 -3.32 -7.12
CA VAL A 314 -18.70 -3.08 -6.10
C VAL A 314 -19.47 -1.80 -6.41
N THR A 315 -18.79 -0.73 -6.79
CA THR A 315 -19.42 0.54 -7.17
C THR A 315 -20.33 0.37 -8.39
N LEU A 316 -19.86 -0.35 -9.42
CA LEU A 316 -20.65 -0.66 -10.60
C LEU A 316 -21.91 -1.48 -10.24
N ALA A 317 -21.79 -2.47 -9.34
CA ALA A 317 -22.93 -3.23 -8.85
C ALA A 317 -23.93 -2.34 -8.09
N LEU A 318 -23.45 -1.41 -7.26
CA LEU A 318 -24.31 -0.47 -6.53
C LEU A 318 -25.05 0.52 -7.45
N LEU A 319 -24.55 0.79 -8.66
CA LEU A 319 -25.22 1.66 -9.63
C LEU A 319 -26.36 0.96 -10.38
N ASP A 320 -26.43 -0.37 -10.34
CA ASP A 320 -27.56 -1.17 -10.87
C ASP A 320 -27.93 -0.79 -12.32
N GLY A 321 -26.94 -0.76 -13.21
CA GLY A 321 -27.12 -0.47 -14.65
C GLY A 321 -27.28 1.02 -15.00
N GLN A 322 -27.07 1.92 -14.04
CA GLN A 322 -27.11 3.38 -14.27
C GLN A 322 -25.73 4.01 -14.48
N ALA A 323 -24.70 3.18 -14.69
CA ALA A 323 -23.36 3.66 -14.99
C ALA A 323 -23.27 4.20 -16.43
N ASP A 324 -22.35 5.14 -16.65
CA ASP A 324 -21.94 5.51 -18.00
C ASP A 324 -21.31 4.29 -18.70
N GLU A 325 -21.72 4.02 -19.95
CA GLU A 325 -21.30 2.80 -20.69
C GLU A 325 -19.78 2.73 -20.86
N ALA A 326 -19.13 3.87 -21.14
CA ALA A 326 -17.68 3.91 -21.33
C ALA A 326 -16.92 3.71 -20.00
N TRP A 327 -17.45 4.21 -18.89
CA TRP A 327 -16.91 3.91 -17.57
C TRP A 327 -17.13 2.45 -17.17
N GLU A 328 -18.33 1.90 -17.39
CA GLU A 328 -18.64 0.50 -17.12
C GLU A 328 -17.70 -0.45 -17.88
N ALA A 329 -17.51 -0.22 -19.18
CA ALA A 329 -16.58 -1.02 -20.00
C ALA A 329 -15.16 -1.01 -19.40
N ARG A 330 -14.64 0.17 -19.01
CA ARG A 330 -13.32 0.27 -18.37
C ARG A 330 -13.24 -0.49 -17.05
N VAL A 331 -14.28 -0.45 -16.21
CA VAL A 331 -14.29 -1.18 -14.94
C VAL A 331 -14.27 -2.69 -15.19
N ARG A 332 -15.06 -3.18 -16.16
CA ARG A 332 -15.14 -4.61 -16.49
C ARG A 332 -13.83 -5.16 -17.07
N GLU A 333 -13.00 -4.32 -17.67
CA GLU A 333 -11.68 -4.70 -18.19
C GLU A 333 -10.60 -4.80 -17.12
N ILE A 334 -10.83 -4.29 -15.89
CA ILE A 334 -9.84 -4.37 -14.81
C ILE A 334 -9.72 -5.84 -14.35
N PRO A 335 -8.53 -6.47 -14.48
CA PRO A 335 -8.33 -7.83 -13.99
C PRO A 335 -8.23 -7.83 -12.47
N ILE A 336 -9.34 -8.07 -11.78
CA ILE A 336 -9.39 -8.18 -10.31
C ILE A 336 -9.24 -9.65 -9.91
N GLU A 337 -8.02 -10.15 -9.97
CA GLU A 337 -7.66 -11.50 -9.56
C GLU A 337 -6.69 -11.48 -8.38
N GLY A 338 -7.08 -12.09 -7.27
CA GLY A 338 -6.24 -12.18 -6.07
C GLY A 338 -5.22 -13.30 -6.20
N VAL A 339 -3.94 -12.98 -6.05
CA VAL A 339 -2.83 -13.94 -6.18
C VAL A 339 -1.88 -14.00 -5.00
N THR A 340 -2.27 -13.39 -3.88
CA THR A 340 -1.45 -13.34 -2.68
C THR A 340 -2.18 -14.01 -1.53
N VAL A 341 -1.48 -14.93 -0.87
CA VAL A 341 -1.89 -15.48 0.42
C VAL A 341 -1.04 -14.82 1.49
N LYS A 342 -1.68 -14.25 2.51
CA LYS A 342 -0.98 -13.71 3.67
C LYS A 342 -1.16 -14.64 4.85
N VAL A 343 -0.03 -15.07 5.41
CA VAL A 343 0.02 -15.88 6.63
C VAL A 343 0.56 -15.00 7.75
N ASN A 344 -0.22 -14.87 8.82
CA ASN A 344 0.20 -14.16 10.03
C ASN A 344 0.51 -15.18 11.12
N MET A 345 1.60 -14.98 11.85
CA MET A 345 2.08 -15.91 12.86
C MET A 345 2.46 -15.15 14.13
N THR A 346 2.12 -15.72 15.29
CA THR A 346 2.70 -15.35 16.58
C THR A 346 3.79 -16.35 16.92
N LEU A 347 5.02 -15.87 17.06
CA LEU A 347 6.20 -16.71 17.34
C LEU A 347 6.65 -16.50 18.78
N SER A 348 7.19 -17.55 19.42
CA SER A 348 7.80 -17.45 20.76
C SER A 348 9.16 -16.75 20.74
N GLU A 349 9.83 -16.74 19.60
CA GLU A 349 11.12 -16.07 19.39
C GLU A 349 11.28 -15.63 17.92
N LEU A 350 12.29 -14.79 17.66
CA LEU A 350 12.62 -14.40 16.29
C LEU A 350 13.28 -15.56 15.53
N PRO A 351 13.04 -15.70 14.22
CA PRO A 351 13.63 -16.76 13.42
C PRO A 351 15.15 -16.60 13.31
N ASN A 352 15.90 -17.68 13.55
CA ASN A 352 17.36 -17.69 13.35
C ASN A 352 17.70 -18.25 11.96
N PHE A 353 18.18 -17.40 11.05
CA PHE A 353 18.47 -17.81 9.68
C PHE A 353 19.80 -18.54 9.55
N THR A 354 19.79 -19.76 9.00
CA THR A 354 21.01 -20.57 8.79
C THR A 354 22.07 -19.87 7.93
N ALA A 355 21.64 -19.08 6.94
CA ALA A 355 22.52 -18.33 6.04
C ALA A 355 23.19 -17.10 6.69
N ARG A 356 22.70 -16.67 7.86
CA ARG A 356 23.31 -15.61 8.67
C ARG A 356 22.84 -15.72 10.13
N PRO A 357 23.42 -16.64 10.92
CA PRO A 357 22.92 -16.94 12.25
C PRO A 357 23.05 -15.76 13.22
N GLY A 358 22.09 -15.63 14.13
CA GLY A 358 22.08 -14.64 15.20
C GLY A 358 20.66 -14.28 15.65
N THR A 359 20.55 -13.64 16.81
CA THR A 359 19.26 -13.21 17.38
C THR A 359 19.18 -11.69 17.45
N ARG A 360 18.08 -11.09 16.98
CA ARG A 360 17.92 -9.61 16.87
C ARG A 360 19.01 -8.93 16.04
N GLU A 361 19.50 -9.64 15.03
CA GLU A 361 20.41 -9.10 14.03
C GLU A 361 19.69 -8.11 13.08
N PRO A 362 20.43 -7.26 12.36
CA PRO A 362 19.82 -6.24 11.50
C PRO A 362 18.84 -6.77 10.44
N HIS A 363 19.03 -8.01 9.94
CA HIS A 363 18.12 -8.62 8.96
C HIS A 363 16.70 -8.83 9.52
N HIS A 364 16.53 -8.89 10.85
CA HIS A 364 15.22 -8.97 11.49
C HIS A 364 14.44 -7.66 11.38
N THR A 365 15.12 -6.54 11.16
CA THR A 365 14.51 -5.21 10.96
C THR A 365 14.32 -4.87 9.47
N GLY A 366 14.51 -5.85 8.59
CA GLY A 366 14.34 -5.73 7.15
C GLY A 366 13.14 -6.50 6.62
N GLN A 367 12.90 -6.34 5.33
CA GLN A 367 12.10 -7.27 4.54
C GLN A 367 12.95 -8.50 4.26
N VAL A 368 12.40 -9.70 4.47
CA VAL A 368 13.08 -10.95 4.09
C VAL A 368 12.37 -11.55 2.89
N ASN A 369 13.08 -11.82 1.80
CA ASN A 369 12.54 -12.52 0.65
C ASN A 369 13.18 -13.89 0.49
N THR A 370 12.37 -14.92 0.27
CA THR A 370 12.89 -16.22 -0.18
C THR A 370 13.29 -16.12 -1.66
N PRO A 371 14.41 -16.70 -2.09
CA PRO A 371 14.80 -16.68 -3.49
C PRO A 371 14.03 -17.76 -4.28
N LEU A 372 13.60 -17.39 -5.49
CA LEU A 372 13.26 -18.35 -6.55
C LEU A 372 14.17 -18.08 -7.75
N THR A 373 14.54 -19.14 -8.46
CA THR A 373 15.23 -19.05 -9.75
C THR A 373 14.31 -18.45 -10.82
N LYS A 374 14.90 -17.96 -11.92
CA LYS A 374 14.12 -17.44 -13.05
C LYS A 374 13.20 -18.50 -13.66
N ASP A 375 13.64 -19.74 -13.73
CA ASP A 375 12.84 -20.86 -14.26
C ASP A 375 11.71 -21.25 -13.30
N GLU A 376 11.95 -21.25 -11.99
CA GLU A 376 10.89 -21.41 -10.99
C GLU A 376 9.84 -20.31 -11.14
N TRP A 377 10.24 -19.04 -11.24
CA TRP A 377 9.29 -17.93 -11.48
C TRP A 377 8.44 -18.09 -12.73
N ARG A 378 9.02 -18.62 -13.82
CA ARG A 378 8.30 -18.86 -15.07
C ARG A 378 7.32 -20.03 -14.95
N GLY A 379 7.79 -21.15 -14.41
CA GLY A 379 6.98 -22.37 -14.26
C GLY A 379 5.88 -22.22 -13.20
N HIS A 380 6.21 -21.65 -12.03
CA HIS A 380 5.27 -21.51 -10.92
C HIS A 380 4.14 -20.54 -11.22
N HIS A 381 4.40 -19.46 -11.98
CA HIS A 381 3.35 -18.58 -12.45
C HIS A 381 2.38 -19.29 -13.43
N GLN A 382 2.90 -20.14 -14.33
CA GLN A 382 2.04 -20.93 -15.22
C GLN A 382 1.16 -21.92 -14.45
N MET A 383 1.71 -22.56 -13.41
CA MET A 383 0.94 -23.43 -12.50
C MET A 383 -0.16 -22.66 -11.78
N ALA A 384 0.18 -21.49 -11.21
CA ALA A 384 -0.79 -20.65 -10.50
C ALA A 384 -1.97 -20.25 -11.40
N ASN A 385 -1.70 -19.91 -12.68
CA ASN A 385 -2.73 -19.53 -13.65
C ASN A 385 -3.72 -20.65 -14.02
N VAL A 386 -3.38 -21.92 -13.74
CA VAL A 386 -4.28 -23.07 -13.94
C VAL A 386 -4.84 -23.60 -12.61
N GLY A 387 -4.67 -22.84 -11.51
CA GLY A 387 -5.19 -23.18 -10.18
C GLY A 387 -4.35 -24.21 -9.43
N GLU A 388 -3.11 -24.47 -9.86
CA GLU A 388 -2.20 -25.40 -9.20
C GLU A 388 -1.26 -24.66 -8.22
N LEU A 389 -1.06 -25.24 -7.04
CA LEU A 389 -0.13 -24.70 -6.06
C LEU A 389 1.32 -25.07 -6.46
N PRO A 390 2.22 -24.09 -6.64
CA PRO A 390 3.62 -24.37 -6.90
C PRO A 390 4.30 -25.16 -5.76
N PRO A 391 5.29 -26.02 -6.06
CA PRO A 391 6.00 -26.78 -5.04
C PRO A 391 6.83 -25.90 -4.10
N ARG A 392 7.21 -24.70 -4.56
CA ARG A 392 7.87 -23.66 -3.77
C ARG A 392 7.20 -22.33 -4.08
N VAL A 393 7.01 -21.51 -3.05
CA VAL A 393 6.43 -20.17 -3.19
C VAL A 393 7.48 -19.13 -2.84
N TRP A 394 7.49 -18.04 -3.61
CA TRP A 394 8.18 -16.83 -3.19
C TRP A 394 7.42 -16.24 -2.00
N ALA A 395 8.15 -15.93 -0.94
CA ALA A 395 7.58 -15.37 0.27
C ALA A 395 8.32 -14.08 0.64
N GLU A 396 7.52 -13.12 1.07
CA GLU A 396 7.96 -11.89 1.68
C GLU A 396 7.59 -11.93 3.17
N LEU A 397 8.59 -11.80 4.05
CA LEU A 397 8.42 -11.91 5.49
C LEU A 397 8.77 -10.59 6.17
N TYR A 398 7.94 -10.23 7.14
CA TYR A 398 8.10 -9.05 7.98
C TYR A 398 7.95 -9.42 9.45
N LEU A 399 8.86 -8.91 10.28
CA LEU A 399 8.88 -9.15 11.71
C LEU A 399 8.54 -7.86 12.46
N GLN A 400 7.28 -7.42 12.39
CA GLN A 400 6.86 -6.10 12.87
C GLN A 400 7.18 -5.84 14.35
N THR A 401 7.08 -6.88 15.19
CA THR A 401 7.29 -6.78 16.63
C THR A 401 8.72 -6.41 17.04
N VAL A 402 9.67 -6.39 16.11
CA VAL A 402 11.03 -5.88 16.39
C VAL A 402 11.06 -4.36 16.54
N PHE A 403 9.99 -3.68 16.11
CA PHE A 403 9.82 -2.23 16.16
C PHE A 403 8.89 -1.78 17.30
N ASP A 404 8.29 -2.71 18.04
CA ASP A 404 7.40 -2.45 19.18
C ASP A 404 8.16 -2.09 20.48
#